data_AF-A0A7S2GZE9-F1
#
_entry.id   AF-A0A7S2GZE9-F1
#
_cell.length_a   1.000
_cell.length_b   1.000
_cell.length_c   1.000
_cell.angle_alpha   90.00
_cell.angle_beta   90.00
_cell.angle_gamma   90.00
#
_symmetry.space_group_name_H-M   'P 1'
#
loop_
_entity.id
_entity.type
_entity.pdbx_description
1 polymer ?
#
loop_
_entity_poly.entity_id
_entity_poly.type
_entity_poly.pdbx_seq_one_letter_code
_entity_poly.pdbx_strand_id
1 'polypeptide(L)'
;MLDNGEATGVAIAVEPGDALAFDARIIHGSPGNTDTQKTHRRVALRFGGDDAVYFERPGETAIPTPDVAHLHGRTHGQSITCDMFPQVWPRDDVTVAAS
;
A
#
# COMPACT_ATOMS: atom_id res chain seq x y z
N MET A 1 12.37 -13.59 10.73
CA MET A 1 13.81 -13.30 10.53
C MET A 1 14.31 -14.39 9.60
N LEU A 2 15.11 -14.09 8.57
CA LEU A 2 15.64 -15.16 7.71
C LEU A 2 16.58 -16.03 8.56
N ASP A 3 16.36 -17.34 8.59
CA ASP A 3 17.02 -18.26 9.53
C ASP A 3 18.56 -18.30 9.35
N ASN A 4 19.07 -17.83 8.21
CA ASN A 4 20.48 -17.70 7.87
C ASN A 4 20.85 -16.37 7.18
N GLY A 5 19.92 -15.41 7.09
CA GLY A 5 20.13 -14.15 6.37
C GLY A 5 20.10 -14.26 4.83
N GLU A 6 19.82 -15.43 4.27
CA GLU A 6 19.74 -15.66 2.82
C GLU A 6 18.29 -15.61 2.34
N ALA A 7 18.10 -15.07 1.13
CA ALA A 7 16.80 -15.06 0.46
C ALA A 7 16.98 -15.29 -1.04
N THR A 8 16.05 -16.03 -1.65
CA THR A 8 15.94 -16.15 -3.10
C THR A 8 14.97 -15.09 -3.61
N GLY A 9 15.46 -14.21 -4.47
CA GLY A 9 14.62 -13.27 -5.20
C GLY A 9 13.99 -13.90 -6.44
N VAL A 10 12.81 -13.43 -6.83
CA VAL A 10 12.15 -13.79 -8.09
C VAL A 10 11.94 -12.51 -8.90
N ALA A 11 12.21 -12.57 -10.20
CA ALA A 11 11.88 -11.51 -11.14
C ALA A 11 10.69 -11.92 -11.99
N ILE A 12 9.66 -11.08 -12.02
CA ILE A 12 8.41 -11.35 -12.73
C ILE A 12 8.31 -10.37 -13.89
N ALA A 13 8.29 -10.90 -15.12
CA ALA A 13 7.99 -10.13 -16.31
C ALA A 13 6.48 -9.85 -16.38
N VAL A 14 6.11 -8.65 -16.81
CA VAL A 14 4.72 -8.18 -16.87
C VAL A 14 4.49 -7.45 -18.18
N GLU A 15 3.30 -7.60 -18.75
CA GLU A 15 2.82 -6.90 -19.93
C GLU A 15 1.83 -5.78 -19.54
N PRO A 16 1.53 -4.81 -20.44
CA PRO A 16 0.51 -3.81 -20.17
C PRO A 16 -0.85 -4.44 -19.83
N GLY A 17 -1.32 -4.20 -18.61
CA GLY A 17 -2.57 -4.78 -18.08
C GLY A 17 -2.34 -5.75 -16.91
N ASP A 18 -1.15 -6.32 -16.79
CA ASP A 18 -0.79 -7.16 -15.65
C ASP A 18 -0.62 -6.34 -14.38
N ALA A 19 -0.91 -6.95 -13.23
CA ALA A 19 -0.74 -6.37 -11.92
C ALA A 19 0.02 -7.31 -10.98
N LEU A 20 0.88 -6.73 -10.15
CA LEU A 20 1.52 -7.42 -9.03
C LEU A 20 0.90 -6.91 -7.73
N ALA A 21 0.33 -7.83 -6.94
CA ALA A 21 -0.16 -7.56 -5.59
C ALA A 21 0.76 -8.26 -4.58
N PHE A 22 1.26 -7.52 -3.60
CA PHE A 22 2.20 -8.03 -2.62
C PHE A 22 2.00 -7.35 -1.26
N ASP A 23 2.32 -8.07 -0.18
CA ASP A 23 2.28 -7.57 1.19
C ASP A 23 3.35 -6.48 1.41
N ALA A 24 3.02 -5.44 2.17
CA ALA A 24 3.90 -4.30 2.42
C ALA A 24 5.24 -4.68 3.09
N ARG A 25 5.32 -5.86 3.71
CA ARG A 25 6.54 -6.41 4.35
C ARG A 25 7.48 -7.11 3.37
N ILE A 26 7.06 -7.35 2.13
CA ILE A 26 7.89 -8.00 1.12
C ILE A 26 8.98 -7.03 0.64
N ILE A 27 10.24 -7.46 0.75
CA ILE A 27 11.37 -6.77 0.15
C ILE A 27 11.23 -6.88 -1.37
N HIS A 28 11.18 -5.75 -2.05
CA HIS A 28 11.01 -5.70 -3.50
C HIS A 28 11.84 -4.56 -4.09
N GLY A 29 12.08 -4.63 -5.39
CA GLY A 29 12.77 -3.61 -6.16
C GLY A 29 12.50 -3.77 -7.64
N SER A 30 12.96 -2.82 -8.44
CA SER A 30 12.92 -2.94 -9.90
C SER A 30 14.25 -2.59 -10.53
N PRO A 31 14.69 -3.31 -11.56
CA PRO A 31 15.88 -2.91 -12.32
C PRO A 31 15.66 -1.56 -12.98
N GLY A 32 16.75 -0.82 -13.21
CA GLY A 32 16.72 0.41 -14.00
C GLY A 32 16.24 0.15 -15.42
N ASN A 33 15.62 1.14 -16.05
CA ASN A 33 15.23 1.04 -17.45
C ASN A 33 16.47 1.21 -18.34
N THR A 34 16.83 0.15 -19.06
CA THR A 34 17.98 0.15 -19.99
C THR A 34 17.61 0.56 -21.42
N ASP A 35 16.32 0.61 -21.75
CA ASP A 35 15.83 1.05 -23.05
C ASP A 35 15.77 2.58 -23.10
N THR A 36 16.58 3.18 -23.98
CA THR A 36 16.64 4.65 -24.15
C THR A 36 15.51 5.21 -25.00
N GLN A 37 14.72 4.35 -25.66
CA GLN A 37 13.64 4.72 -26.57
C GLN A 37 12.24 4.46 -25.98
N LYS A 38 12.13 3.63 -24.95
CA LYS A 38 10.85 3.30 -24.30
C LYS A 38 10.80 3.80 -22.86
N THR A 39 9.66 4.35 -22.47
CA THR A 39 9.39 4.71 -21.07
C THR A 39 8.65 3.60 -20.35
N HIS A 40 9.10 3.23 -19.15
CA HIS A 40 8.33 2.37 -18.24
C HIS A 40 7.45 3.22 -17.33
N ARG A 41 6.13 3.09 -17.49
CA ARG A 41 5.13 3.74 -16.63
C ARG A 41 4.43 2.68 -15.80
N ARG A 42 4.21 2.97 -14.52
CA ARG A 42 3.53 2.09 -13.57
C ARG A 42 2.67 2.93 -12.64
N VAL A 43 1.57 2.35 -12.18
CA VAL A 43 0.75 2.92 -11.11
C VAL A 43 0.91 2.01 -9.89
N ALA A 44 1.20 2.61 -8.74
CA ALA A 44 1.28 1.91 -7.47
C ALA A 44 0.09 2.32 -6.60
N LEU A 45 -0.74 1.36 -6.22
CA LEU A 45 -1.85 1.53 -5.30
C LEU A 45 -1.51 0.87 -3.97
N ARG A 46 -1.98 1.45 -2.87
CA ARG A 46 -1.85 0.89 -1.52
C ARG A 46 -3.24 0.74 -0.93
N PHE A 47 -3.51 -0.44 -0.37
CA PHE A 47 -4.77 -0.76 0.27
C PHE A 47 -4.53 -1.01 1.75
N GLY A 48 -5.33 -0.37 2.60
CA GLY A 48 -5.37 -0.64 4.04
C GLY A 48 -6.36 -1.75 4.35
N GLY A 49 -6.12 -2.49 5.42
CA GLY A 49 -7.11 -3.40 6.00
C GLY A 49 -8.27 -2.63 6.62
N ASP A 50 -9.38 -3.32 6.89
CA ASP A 50 -10.58 -2.71 7.49
C ASP A 50 -10.33 -2.17 8.91
N ASP A 51 -9.34 -2.72 9.60
CA ASP A 51 -8.89 -2.32 10.94
C ASP A 51 -7.70 -1.34 10.91
N ALA A 52 -7.32 -0.83 9.73
CA ALA A 52 -6.22 0.12 9.61
C ALA A 52 -6.58 1.46 10.27
N VAL A 53 -5.65 1.96 11.09
CA VAL A 53 -5.77 3.24 11.78
C VAL A 53 -4.73 4.24 11.28
N TYR A 54 -5.09 5.52 11.34
CA TYR A 54 -4.17 6.62 11.11
C TYR A 54 -3.08 6.62 12.18
N PHE A 55 -1.83 6.61 11.74
CA PHE A 55 -0.67 6.67 12.62
C PHE A 55 0.14 7.92 12.27
N GLU A 56 0.11 8.90 13.17
CA GLU A 56 0.95 10.08 13.06
C GLU A 56 2.39 9.73 13.49
N ARG A 57 3.30 9.64 12.52
CA ARG A 57 4.71 9.37 12.79
C ARG A 57 5.51 10.68 12.88
N PRO A 58 6.23 10.93 13.99
CA PRO A 58 7.11 12.09 14.09
C PRO A 58 8.17 12.11 12.97
N GLY A 59 8.27 13.22 12.24
CA GLY A 59 9.25 13.39 11.16
C GLY A 59 8.88 12.72 9.82
N GLU A 60 7.62 12.32 9.64
CA GLU A 60 7.15 11.77 8.37
C GLU A 60 7.25 12.80 7.24
N THR A 61 7.97 12.42 6.18
CA THR A 61 8.18 13.21 4.95
C THR A 61 7.81 12.43 3.70
N ALA A 62 7.32 11.19 3.85
CA ALA A 62 7.33 10.18 2.80
C ALA A 62 6.27 10.38 1.70
N ILE A 63 5.23 11.18 1.97
CA ILE A 63 4.30 11.65 0.95
C ILE A 63 4.08 13.14 1.22
N PRO A 64 4.31 14.04 0.24
CA PRO A 64 3.92 15.44 0.35
C PRO A 64 2.40 15.54 0.21
N THR A 65 1.69 14.99 1.18
CA THR A 65 0.30 15.36 1.45
C THR A 65 0.38 16.58 2.33
N PRO A 66 -0.01 17.77 1.86
CA PRO A 66 -0.22 18.91 2.75
C PRO A 66 -1.09 18.43 3.92
N ASP A 67 -0.57 18.57 5.13
CA ASP A 67 -1.19 18.25 6.43
C ASP A 67 -2.40 17.30 6.42
N VAL A 68 -2.21 15.99 6.28
CA VAL A 68 -3.32 15.02 6.41
C VAL A 68 -4.00 15.11 7.79
N ALA A 69 -3.22 15.39 8.83
CA ALA A 69 -3.71 15.57 10.19
C ALA A 69 -4.61 16.81 10.33
N HIS A 70 -4.23 17.95 9.74
CA HIS A 70 -4.99 19.21 9.87
C HIS A 70 -6.07 19.40 8.80
N LEU A 71 -5.92 18.86 7.58
CA LEU A 71 -6.84 19.07 6.46
C LEU A 71 -7.94 18.01 6.32
N HIS A 72 -7.77 16.82 6.91
CA HIS A 72 -8.73 15.72 6.76
C HIS A 72 -9.21 15.12 8.09
N GLY A 73 -8.90 15.79 9.21
CA GLY A 73 -9.51 15.54 10.51
C GLY A 73 -9.22 14.16 11.11
N ARG A 74 -8.06 13.57 10.80
CA ARG A 74 -7.66 12.28 11.37
C ARG A 74 -6.68 12.49 12.51
N THR A 75 -7.00 11.92 13.66
CA THR A 75 -6.10 11.84 14.80
C THR A 75 -5.53 10.45 14.94
N HIS A 76 -4.37 10.35 15.57
CA HIS A 76 -3.70 9.07 15.83
C HIS A 76 -4.67 8.05 16.44
N GLY A 77 -4.70 6.84 15.89
CA GLY A 77 -5.53 5.72 16.35
C GLY A 77 -6.96 5.70 15.81
N GLN A 78 -7.42 6.74 15.10
CA GLN A 78 -8.70 6.67 14.39
C GLN A 78 -8.59 5.78 13.16
N SER A 79 -9.70 5.18 12.71
CA SER A 79 -9.76 4.51 11.41
C SER A 79 -9.16 5.38 10.30
N ILE A 80 -8.50 4.80 9.32
CA ILE A 80 -7.99 5.55 8.17
C ILE A 80 -9.09 5.95 7.18
N THR A 81 -10.22 5.24 7.17
CA THR A 81 -11.29 5.39 6.17
C THR A 81 -11.97 6.76 6.25
N CYS A 82 -11.86 7.55 5.18
CA CYS A 82 -12.41 8.91 5.03
C CYS A 82 -12.58 9.29 3.56
N ASP A 83 -13.07 10.49 3.26
CA ASP A 83 -13.21 10.97 1.87
C ASP A 83 -11.89 10.94 1.08
N MET A 84 -10.75 11.12 1.74
CA MET A 84 -9.41 11.01 1.12
C MET A 84 -8.89 9.58 1.01
N PHE A 85 -9.31 8.69 1.91
CA PHE A 85 -8.96 7.27 1.91
C PHE A 85 -10.27 6.47 1.86
N PRO A 86 -10.95 6.49 0.70
CA PRO A 86 -12.29 5.94 0.59
C PRO A 86 -12.27 4.42 0.73
N GLN A 87 -13.39 3.88 1.19
CA GLN A 87 -13.63 2.44 1.12
C GLN A 87 -13.69 2.01 -0.35
N VAL A 88 -12.83 1.05 -0.70
CA VAL A 88 -12.72 0.56 -2.09
C VAL A 88 -13.71 -0.57 -2.40
N TRP A 89 -14.15 -1.31 -1.39
CA TRP A 89 -15.09 -2.41 -1.54
C TRP A 89 -16.00 -2.52 -0.32
N PRO A 90 -17.34 -2.42 -0.48
CA PRO A 90 -18.28 -2.65 0.61
C PRO A 90 -18.27 -4.12 1.02
N ARG A 91 -18.31 -4.39 2.33
CA ARG A 91 -18.67 -5.73 2.80
C ARG A 91 -20.18 -5.79 2.89
N ASP A 92 -20.78 -6.80 2.27
CA ASP A 92 -22.12 -7.21 2.67
C ASP A 92 -22.00 -7.73 4.11
N ASP A 93 -22.87 -7.26 5.01
CA ASP A 93 -22.92 -7.75 6.39
C ASP A 93 -23.32 -9.24 6.38
N VAL A 94 -22.35 -10.13 6.22
CA VAL A 94 -22.52 -11.54 6.55
C VAL A 94 -22.61 -11.58 8.07
N THR A 95 -23.84 -11.51 8.58
CA THR A 95 -24.15 -11.77 9.98
C THR A 95 -23.74 -13.20 10.25
N VAL A 96 -22.52 -13.41 10.73
CA VAL A 96 -22.14 -14.69 11.33
C VAL A 96 -22.92 -14.75 12.63
N ALA A 97 -24.08 -15.42 12.58
CA ALA A 97 -24.82 -15.77 13.78
C ALA A 97 -23.83 -16.50 14.70
N ALA A 98 -23.62 -15.93 15.89
CA ALA A 98 -22.77 -16.53 16.90
C ALA A 98 -23.28 -17.96 17.19
N SER A 99 -22.41 -18.94 17.00
CA SER A 99 -22.56 -20.32 17.48
C SER A 99 -22.10 -20.45 18.91
#